data_AF-A0A379B1B3-F1
#
_entry.id   AF-A0A379B1B3-F1
#
_cell.length_a   1.000
_cell.length_b   1.000
_cell.length_c   1.000
_cell.angle_alpha   90.00
_cell.angle_beta   90.00
_cell.angle_gamma   90.00
#
_symmetry.space_group_name_H-M   'P 1'
#
loop_
_entity.id
_entity.type
_entity.pdbx_description
1 polymer ?
#
loop_
_entity_poly.entity_id
_entity_poly.type
_entity_poly.pdbx_seq_one_letter_code
_entity_poly.pdbx_strand_id
1 'polypeptide(L)'
;MPGYCYATANRTENWLQTVYPERDFDLSFAAADADFRRYFRAAFSDGGSVVCMDAPPDKMSVAPYLKVQKLFDMVNVPQVLHADTDLGFVVLNDLGNTTF
;
A
#
# COMPACT_ATOMS: atom_id res chain seq x y z
N MET A 1 -11.85 19.76 -20.49
CA MET A 1 -11.48 18.34 -20.70
C MET A 1 -10.05 18.14 -20.21
N PRO A 2 -9.78 17.87 -18.92
CA PRO A 2 -8.46 17.38 -18.53
C PRO A 2 -8.44 15.87 -18.84
N GLY A 3 -7.59 15.34 -19.71
CA GLY A 3 -6.14 15.47 -19.65
C GLY A 3 -5.50 14.37 -18.80
N TYR A 4 -6.10 13.16 -18.75
CA TYR A 4 -5.43 11.99 -18.19
C TYR A 4 -4.37 11.48 -19.19
N CYS A 5 -3.15 11.98 -19.04
CA CYS A 5 -1.97 11.33 -19.60
C CYS A 5 -1.83 9.98 -18.89
N TYR A 6 -2.12 8.88 -19.60
CA TYR A 6 -1.69 7.55 -19.17
C TYR A 6 -0.16 7.47 -19.29
N ALA A 7 0.55 8.08 -18.32
CA ALA A 7 1.86 7.58 -17.95
C ALA A 7 1.65 6.13 -17.51
N THR A 8 2.43 5.20 -18.06
CA THR A 8 2.38 3.75 -17.78
C THR A 8 1.96 3.49 -16.33
N ALA A 9 0.72 3.00 -16.12
CA ALA A 9 0.16 2.78 -14.79
C ALA A 9 1.18 1.99 -13.96
N ASN A 10 1.58 2.54 -12.81
CA ASN A 10 2.61 1.89 -12.01
C ASN A 10 2.06 0.55 -11.48
N ARG A 11 2.94 -0.41 -11.19
CA ARG A 11 2.53 -1.77 -10.76
C ARG A 11 1.60 -1.74 -9.53
N THR A 12 1.84 -0.79 -8.62
CA THR A 12 1.05 -0.57 -7.40
C THR A 12 -0.38 -0.16 -7.70
N GLU A 13 -0.57 0.79 -8.62
CA GLU A 13 -1.88 1.27 -9.07
C GLU A 13 -2.68 0.14 -9.71
N ASN A 14 -2.06 -0.63 -10.61
CA ASN A 14 -2.72 -1.79 -11.24
C ASN A 14 -3.18 -2.82 -10.20
N TRP A 15 -2.36 -3.11 -9.19
CA TRP A 15 -2.74 -4.05 -8.14
C TRP A 15 -3.82 -3.47 -7.22
N LEU A 16 -3.75 -2.19 -6.85
CA LEU A 16 -4.79 -1.55 -6.05
C LEU A 16 -6.15 -1.53 -6.76
N GLN A 17 -6.18 -1.41 -8.09
CA GLN A 17 -7.40 -1.55 -8.88
C GLN A 17 -7.99 -2.97 -8.84
N THR A 18 -7.17 -4.02 -8.66
CA THR A 18 -7.72 -5.38 -8.49
C THR A 18 -8.27 -5.61 -7.08
N VAL A 19 -7.68 -4.95 -6.07
CA VAL A 19 -8.15 -5.01 -4.68
C VAL A 19 -9.41 -4.16 -4.48
N TYR A 20 -9.50 -3.01 -5.14
CA TYR A 20 -10.61 -2.05 -5.02
C TYR A 20 -11.20 -1.67 -6.40
N PRO A 21 -11.84 -2.60 -7.12
CA PRO A 21 -12.26 -2.39 -8.52
C PRO A 21 -13.35 -1.33 -8.74
N GLU A 22 -14.11 -0.98 -7.70
CA GLU A 22 -15.22 -0.03 -7.78
C GLU A 22 -14.97 1.27 -7.00
N ARG A 23 -13.73 1.51 -6.56
CA ARG A 23 -13.37 2.71 -5.79
C ARG A 23 -12.29 3.48 -6.52
N ASP A 24 -12.64 4.70 -6.92
CA ASP A 24 -11.66 5.66 -7.39
C ASP A 24 -10.74 6.10 -6.23
N PHE A 25 -9.44 6.17 -6.52
CA PHE A 25 -8.44 6.64 -5.58
C PHE A 25 -7.39 7.50 -6.28
N ASP A 26 -6.85 8.48 -5.55
CA ASP A 26 -5.64 9.19 -5.93
C ASP A 26 -4.44 8.54 -5.25
N LEU A 27 -3.43 8.14 -6.04
CA LEU A 27 -2.24 7.46 -5.55
C LEU A 27 -1.08 8.43 -5.43
N SER A 28 -0.55 8.58 -4.22
CA SER A 28 0.58 9.45 -3.92
C SER A 28 1.73 8.68 -3.28
N PHE A 29 2.97 9.08 -3.55
CA PHE A 29 4.14 8.52 -2.87
C PHE A 29 4.18 9.00 -1.42
N ALA A 30 4.25 8.07 -0.46
CA ALA A 30 4.27 8.39 0.96
C ALA A 30 5.70 8.35 1.53
N ALA A 31 6.43 7.26 1.29
CA ALA A 31 7.78 7.07 1.79
C ALA A 31 8.49 5.93 1.03
N ALA A 32 9.81 5.87 1.14
CA ALA A 32 10.58 4.68 0.81
C ALA A 32 11.56 4.41 1.96
N ASP A 33 11.66 3.14 2.37
CA ASP A 33 12.66 2.72 3.35
C ASP A 33 14.06 2.63 2.71
N ALA A 34 15.10 2.50 3.54
CA ALA A 34 16.48 2.30 3.12
C ALA A 34 16.76 0.96 2.41
N ASP A 35 15.78 0.03 2.40
CA ASP A 35 15.85 -1.23 1.66
C ASP A 35 15.31 -1.02 0.22
N PHE A 36 14.20 -1.69 -0.08
CA PHE A 36 13.55 -1.70 -1.39
C PHE A 36 12.02 -1.51 -1.29
N ARG A 37 11.53 -1.24 -0.08
CA ARG A 37 10.11 -1.05 0.21
C ARG A 37 9.71 0.37 -0.11
N ARG A 38 8.70 0.51 -0.96
CA ARG A 38 8.07 1.78 -1.29
C ARG A 38 6.66 1.77 -0.73
N TYR A 39 6.25 2.88 -0.12
CA TYR A 39 4.92 3.07 0.41
C TYR A 39 4.21 4.14 -0.39
N PHE A 40 3.01 3.79 -0.84
CA PHE A 40 2.11 4.67 -1.57
C PHE A 40 0.83 4.82 -0.77
N ARG A 41 0.30 6.04 -0.69
CA ARG A 41 -0.99 6.30 -0.07
C ARG A 41 -2.05 6.38 -1.17
N ALA A 42 -3.09 5.59 -1.05
CA ALA A 42 -4.29 5.68 -1.88
C ALA A 42 -5.37 6.42 -1.08
N ALA A 43 -5.74 7.61 -1.54
CA ALA A 43 -6.83 8.40 -0.97
C ALA A 43 -8.10 8.18 -1.79
N PHE A 44 -9.14 7.64 -1.15
CA PHE A 44 -10.42 7.35 -1.79
C PHE A 44 -11.34 8.58 -1.80
N SER A 45 -12.26 8.62 -2.76
CA SER A 45 -13.24 9.71 -2.91
C SER A 45 -14.21 9.87 -1.74
N ASP A 46 -14.41 8.83 -0.93
CA ASP A 46 -15.23 8.84 0.29
C ASP A 46 -14.50 9.38 1.52
N GLY A 47 -13.25 9.83 1.37
CA GLY A 47 -12.42 10.37 2.46
C GLY A 47 -11.62 9.30 3.22
N GLY A 48 -11.77 8.02 2.87
CA GLY A 48 -10.92 6.95 3.40
C GLY A 48 -9.53 6.97 2.77
N SER A 49 -8.55 6.37 3.45
CA SER A 49 -7.22 6.16 2.88
C SER A 49 -6.58 4.86 3.35
N VAL A 50 -5.70 4.32 2.50
CA VAL A 50 -4.89 3.14 2.79
C VAL A 50 -3.45 3.38 2.35
N VAL A 51 -2.52 2.65 2.96
CA VAL A 51 -1.11 2.64 2.57
C VAL A 51 -0.79 1.31 1.91
N CYS A 52 -0.34 1.35 0.66
CA CYS A 52 0.16 0.20 -0.06
C CYS A 52 1.69 0.14 0.00
N MET A 53 2.21 -0.94 0.54
CA MET A 53 3.62 -1.30 0.48
C MET A 53 3.90 -2.13 -0.78
N ASP A 54 4.78 -1.63 -1.65
CA ASP A 54 5.38 -2.35 -2.77
C ASP A 54 6.77 -2.81 -2.38
N ALA A 55 6.93 -4.12 -2.21
CA ALA A 55 8.17 -4.79 -1.85
C ALA A 55 8.45 -5.88 -2.89
N PRO A 56 9.17 -5.55 -3.99
CA PRO A 56 9.37 -6.47 -5.09
C PRO A 56 9.93 -7.83 -4.61
N PRO A 57 9.27 -8.96 -4.93
CA PRO A 57 9.58 -10.26 -4.34
C PRO A 57 10.97 -10.79 -4.76
N ASP A 58 11.49 -10.32 -5.89
CA ASP A 58 12.86 -10.58 -6.37
C ASP A 58 13.94 -9.87 -5.52
N LYS A 59 13.54 -8.85 -4.73
CA LYS A 59 14.40 -8.11 -3.81
C LYS A 59 14.18 -8.49 -2.36
N MET A 60 12.93 -8.69 -1.96
CA MET A 60 12.57 -8.91 -0.56
C MET A 60 11.27 -9.70 -0.42
N SER A 61 11.26 -10.72 0.43
CA SER A 61 10.02 -11.41 0.81
C SER A 61 9.25 -10.60 1.85
N VAL A 62 7.94 -10.43 1.65
CA VAL A 62 7.04 -9.81 2.64
C VAL A 62 6.57 -10.77 3.74
N ALA A 63 6.85 -12.08 3.61
CA ALA A 63 6.39 -13.07 4.58
C ALA A 63 6.92 -12.86 6.02
N PRO A 64 8.21 -12.49 6.24
CA PRO A 64 8.68 -12.15 7.58
C PRO A 64 7.96 -10.93 8.16
N TYR A 65 7.68 -9.91 7.35
CA TYR A 65 6.93 -8.72 7.75
C TYR A 65 5.52 -9.10 8.23
N LEU A 66 4.78 -9.89 7.46
CA LEU A 66 3.44 -10.35 7.83
C LEU A 66 3.43 -11.20 9.11
N LYS A 67 4.46 -12.02 9.31
CA LYS A 67 4.58 -12.85 10.52
C LYS A 67 4.81 -12.01 11.77
N VAL A 68 5.63 -10.97 11.67
CA VAL A 68 5.89 -10.04 12.77
C VAL A 68 4.68 -9.16 13.03
N GLN A 69 3.98 -8.69 12.00
CA GLN A 69 2.78 -7.86 12.18
C GLN A 69 1.74 -8.57 13.06
N LYS A 70 1.52 -9.87 12.84
CA LYS A 70 0.61 -10.69 13.68
C LYS A 70 0.97 -10.73 15.16
N LEU A 71 2.25 -10.51 15.51
CA LEU A 71 2.69 -10.45 16.92
C LEU A 71 2.35 -9.10 17.57
N PHE A 72 2.14 -8.05 16.78
CA PHE A 72 1.85 -6.70 17.22
C PHE A 72 0.37 -6.32 17.11
N ASP A 73 -0.52 -7.29 16.89
CA ASP A 73 -1.96 -7.04 16.71
C ASP A 73 -2.63 -6.40 17.95
N MET A 74 -2.00 -6.53 19.13
CA MET A 74 -2.45 -5.90 20.38
C MET A 74 -1.92 -4.47 20.60
N VAL A 75 -1.18 -3.91 19.64
CA VAL A 75 -0.58 -2.57 19.71
C VAL A 75 -1.12 -1.71 18.58
N ASN A 76 -1.09 -0.38 18.73
CA ASN A 76 -1.56 0.57 17.72
C ASN A 76 -0.60 0.64 16.51
N VAL A 77 -0.50 -0.45 15.75
CA VAL A 77 0.28 -0.57 14.52
C VAL A 77 -0.66 -0.62 13.31
N PRO A 78 -0.19 -0.24 12.10
CA PRO A 78 -0.98 -0.40 10.90
C PRO A 78 -1.37 -1.87 10.70
N GLN A 79 -2.65 -2.11 10.50
CA GLN A 79 -3.29 -3.39 10.28
C GLN A 79 -3.26 -3.79 8.82
N VAL A 80 -2.92 -5.06 8.55
CA VAL A 80 -2.90 -5.61 7.19
C VAL A 80 -4.33 -5.87 6.74
N LEU A 81 -4.76 -5.15 5.71
CA LEU A 81 -6.08 -5.30 5.09
C LEU A 81 -6.04 -6.36 3.97
N HIS A 82 -5.00 -6.29 3.14
CA HIS A 82 -4.77 -7.23 2.03
C HIS A 82 -3.27 -7.50 1.90
N ALA A 83 -2.90 -8.70 1.47
CA ALA A 83 -1.52 -9.02 1.14
C ALA A 83 -1.46 -10.02 -0.01
N ASP A 84 -0.54 -9.78 -0.93
CA ASP A 84 -0.19 -10.70 -1.99
C ASP A 84 1.33 -10.94 -1.90
N THR A 85 1.72 -12.08 -1.35
CA THR A 85 3.13 -12.41 -1.13
C THR A 85 3.87 -12.75 -2.42
N ASP A 86 3.17 -13.25 -3.43
CA ASP A 86 3.76 -13.63 -4.72
C ASP A 86 4.07 -12.40 -5.55
N LEU A 87 3.22 -11.37 -5.43
CA LEU A 87 3.48 -10.05 -5.98
C LEU A 87 4.25 -9.14 -5.00
N GLY A 88 4.42 -9.50 -3.73
CA GLY A 88 5.14 -8.65 -2.77
C GLY A 88 4.40 -7.33 -2.46
N PHE A 89 3.08 -7.37 -2.46
CA PHE A 89 2.25 -6.22 -2.09
C PHE A 89 1.56 -6.43 -0.74
N VAL A 90 1.42 -5.34 0.02
CA VAL A 90 0.66 -5.34 1.29
C VAL A 90 -0.13 -4.03 1.39
N VAL A 91 -1.45 -4.11 1.57
CA VAL A 91 -2.30 -2.97 1.95
C VAL A 91 -2.42 -2.91 3.46
N LEU A 92 -2.17 -1.72 4.00
CA LEU A 92 -2.31 -1.38 5.41
C LEU A 92 -3.40 -0.32 5.57
N ASN A 93 -4.10 -0.31 6.70
CA ASN A 93 -4.90 0.85 7.04
C ASN A 93 -3.99 2.08 7.23
N ASP A 94 -4.47 3.25 6.81
CA ASP A 94 -3.76 4.49 7.03
C ASP A 94 -4.07 4.99 8.46
N LEU A 95 -3.04 5.11 9.29
CA LEU A 95 -3.15 5.69 10.64
C LEU A 95 -3.17 7.23 10.62
N GLY A 96 -3.07 7.83 9.43
CA GLY A 96 -2.96 9.28 9.26
C GLY A 96 -1.54 9.79 9.50
N ASN A 97 -1.40 11.13 9.54
CA ASN A 97 -0.11 11.82 9.74
C ASN A 97 0.23 12.11 11.20
N THR A 98 -0.51 11.56 12.16
CA THR A 98 -0.28 11.85 13.58
C THR A 98 0.83 10.95 14.12
N THR A 99 2.06 11.44 14.06
CA THR A 99 3.17 10.94 14.88
C THR A 99 2.93 11.31 16.35
N PHE A 100 3.04 10.34 17.25
CA PHE A 100 3.02 10.54 18.71
C PHE A 100 4.30 11.19 19.22
#